data_AF-A0A7S4UTS3-F1
#
_entry.id   AF-A0A7S4UTS3-F1
#
_cell.length_a   1.000
_cell.length_b   1.000
_cell.length_c   1.000
_cell.angle_alpha   90.00
_cell.angle_beta   90.00
_cell.angle_gamma   90.00
#
_symmetry.space_group_name_H-M   'P 1'
#
loop_
_entity.id
_entity.type
_entity.pdbx_description
1 polymer ?
#
loop_
_entity_poly.entity_id
_entity_poly.type
_entity_poly.pdbx_seq_one_letter_code
_entity_poly.pdbx_strand_id
1 'polypeptide(L)'
;SSHLGSNGFHRSHSPSKPASLALCARSRLAMRSSSRGLPASLLLGLCLWLQRWASPWVFSLARGPRGAGAPPAPQQQRVLTRREELEHVDRAVACMLLGSISFVMGLFYLVNHRDEDIRRYSWEVLSTTLAIFTSVLIFQGMDGILVHFILQCLCPHGASERHLDILVVSTVHFLIWFVALHVVVARMAFVMATTCNKEDEKEVEAWERGLKCWATLLSHMTAFAAIAAWCDVQHIPVFARSPLAAAAPVVLYTGVLFALFRFTGFLRNRVFSKEGLEDPILVWEEEAEEGENDLAAISISFLTVYVVRYAISGVMGDQKGPDVADGRAALLNVPALVAASFFFLAVMFSVVRFILARRVRRAVNENDEVPTWHSWKGFDSMQRYRMRWGYIILDAAGMSFAWCLLYASKWTVVHLSHVLALPLAQTETIGGICVALCTSVLACLMVFGINWICDQRQLHEVMRKQFRTIIRCLGLLIGFAWEQSFDSGVEAVAMLAEPMGTWPPLLAKFFLACVVAVVVIPAWKLHILKTVMAVRSQGS
;
A
#
# COMPACT_ATOMS: atom_id res chain seq x y z
N SER A 1 14.02 -87.32 19.81
CA SER A 1 13.65 -86.94 21.19
C SER A 1 12.47 -85.96 21.11
N SER A 2 11.22 -86.42 21.24
CA SER A 2 10.44 -86.44 22.51
C SER A 2 10.44 -85.06 23.20
N HIS A 3 9.35 -84.36 23.51
CA HIS A 3 7.90 -84.60 23.56
C HIS A 3 7.20 -83.22 23.71
N LEU A 4 5.96 -83.10 23.20
CA LEU A 4 4.71 -82.51 23.78
C LEU A 4 4.82 -81.24 24.67
N GLY A 5 3.96 -80.23 24.65
CA GLY A 5 2.51 -80.13 24.38
C GLY A 5 1.93 -79.09 25.37
N SER A 6 1.21 -78.06 24.90
CA SER A 6 -0.25 -77.87 25.04
C SER A 6 -0.76 -77.05 26.25
N ASN A 7 -1.68 -76.12 25.93
CA ASN A 7 -2.89 -75.68 26.68
C ASN A 7 -2.69 -75.01 28.06
N GLY A 8 -3.47 -74.01 28.51
CA GLY A 8 -4.76 -73.46 28.13
C GLY A 8 -5.44 -72.90 29.41
N PHE A 9 -6.50 -72.09 29.23
CA PHE A 9 -7.55 -71.75 30.21
C PHE A 9 -7.36 -70.65 31.29
N HIS A 10 -8.06 -69.53 31.04
CA HIS A 10 -9.27 -69.02 31.76
C HIS A 10 -9.28 -68.66 33.27
N ARG A 11 -10.07 -67.58 33.52
CA ARG A 11 -10.75 -67.10 34.75
C ARG A 11 -9.97 -66.10 35.62
N SER A 12 -10.31 -64.81 35.56
CA SER A 12 -11.45 -64.13 36.22
C SER A 12 -11.36 -64.15 37.75
N HIS A 13 -11.05 -62.99 38.34
CA HIS A 13 -11.76 -62.44 39.51
C HIS A 13 -11.19 -61.05 39.87
N SER A 14 -12.00 -60.02 39.63
CA SER A 14 -12.05 -58.83 40.49
C SER A 14 -12.61 -59.25 41.86
N PRO A 15 -12.32 -58.58 43.00
CA PRO A 15 -12.90 -57.25 43.24
C PRO A 15 -12.06 -56.30 44.12
N SER A 16 -12.63 -55.10 44.33
CA SER A 16 -12.39 -54.12 45.40
C SER A 16 -11.47 -52.92 45.10
N LYS A 17 -12.12 -51.86 44.60
CA LYS A 17 -11.87 -50.44 44.91
C LYS A 17 -12.18 -50.19 46.42
N PRO A 18 -11.67 -49.13 47.10
CA PRO A 18 -11.77 -47.74 46.62
C PRO A 18 -10.64 -46.77 47.02
N ALA A 19 -10.84 -45.51 46.60
CA ALA A 19 -10.20 -44.26 47.06
C ALA A 19 -8.96 -43.76 46.30
N SER A 20 -9.23 -42.98 45.24
CA SER A 20 -8.61 -41.64 45.03
C SER A 20 -9.29 -40.94 43.84
N LEU A 21 -10.56 -40.60 44.02
CA LEU A 21 -11.31 -39.67 43.17
C LEU A 21 -11.42 -38.34 43.93
N ALA A 22 -10.40 -37.49 43.81
CA ALA A 22 -10.50 -36.09 44.23
C ALA A 22 -9.31 -35.27 43.69
N LEU A 23 -9.22 -35.06 42.37
CA LEU A 23 -8.42 -33.97 41.79
C LEU A 23 -8.70 -33.76 40.30
N CYS A 24 -9.98 -33.76 39.89
CA CYS A 24 -10.36 -33.31 38.55
C CYS A 24 -11.81 -32.82 38.50
N ALA A 25 -12.14 -31.79 39.30
CA ALA A 25 -13.41 -31.06 39.18
C ALA A 25 -13.40 -29.75 40.00
N ARG A 26 -12.38 -28.88 39.82
CA ARG A 26 -12.44 -27.50 40.34
C ARG A 26 -11.46 -26.56 39.62
N SER A 27 -11.67 -26.41 38.31
CA SER A 27 -11.11 -25.27 37.55
C SER A 27 -11.96 -24.86 36.34
N ARG A 28 -13.21 -25.35 36.23
CA ARG A 28 -14.23 -24.82 35.31
C ARG A 28 -15.19 -23.90 36.05
N LEU A 29 -14.71 -22.74 36.50
CA LEU A 29 -15.53 -21.58 36.91
C LEU A 29 -14.63 -20.38 37.29
N ALA A 30 -13.70 -20.00 36.41
CA ALA A 30 -12.96 -18.74 36.52
C ALA A 30 -12.42 -18.28 35.15
N MET A 31 -13.24 -18.29 34.10
CA MET A 31 -13.01 -17.47 32.91
C MET A 31 -14.30 -16.73 32.57
N ARG A 32 -14.69 -15.84 33.49
CA ARG A 32 -15.63 -14.75 33.20
C ARG A 32 -14.80 -13.54 32.82
N SER A 33 -14.95 -13.14 31.55
CA SER A 33 -14.71 -11.82 30.97
C SER A 33 -13.46 -11.04 31.44
N SER A 34 -12.43 -11.04 30.61
CA SER A 34 -11.61 -9.83 30.44
C SER A 34 -11.40 -9.55 28.96
N SER A 35 -12.49 -9.56 28.18
CA SER A 35 -12.56 -8.78 26.94
C SER A 35 -12.72 -7.30 27.32
N ARG A 36 -11.65 -6.70 27.83
CA ARG A 36 -11.58 -5.24 27.87
C ARG A 36 -11.33 -4.80 26.43
N GLY A 37 -12.40 -4.65 25.67
CA GLY A 37 -12.39 -3.69 24.56
C GLY A 37 -11.86 -2.36 25.09
N LEU A 38 -11.18 -1.60 24.24
CA LEU A 38 -10.73 -0.24 24.55
C LEU A 38 -11.85 0.45 25.36
N PRO A 39 -11.61 0.81 26.62
CA PRO A 39 -12.67 1.29 27.47
C PRO A 39 -13.29 2.50 26.78
N ALA A 40 -14.61 2.63 26.81
CA ALA A 40 -15.27 3.80 26.22
C ALA A 40 -14.65 5.10 26.75
N SER A 41 -14.03 5.10 27.93
CA SER A 41 -13.24 6.21 28.48
C SER A 41 -11.96 6.56 27.71
N LEU A 42 -11.36 5.67 26.94
CA LEU A 42 -10.22 5.93 26.05
C LEU A 42 -10.66 6.54 24.71
N LEU A 43 -11.80 6.11 24.15
CA LEU A 43 -12.41 6.74 22.96
C LEU A 43 -13.05 8.09 23.30
N LEU A 44 -13.77 8.17 24.42
CA LEU A 44 -14.26 9.42 24.98
C LEU A 44 -13.09 10.28 25.43
N GLY A 45 -12.00 9.67 25.93
CA GLY A 45 -10.76 10.34 26.27
C GLY A 45 -10.05 10.90 25.05
N LEU A 46 -10.04 10.20 23.92
CA LEU A 46 -9.48 10.67 22.64
C LEU A 46 -10.37 11.76 22.03
N CYS A 47 -11.70 11.61 22.08
CA CYS A 47 -12.65 12.65 21.66
C CYS A 47 -12.55 13.90 22.54
N LEU A 48 -12.50 13.75 23.86
CA LEU A 48 -12.33 14.85 24.81
C LEU A 48 -10.92 15.43 24.74
N TRP A 49 -9.91 14.63 24.38
CA TRP A 49 -8.56 15.10 24.09
C TRP A 49 -8.54 15.91 22.81
N LEU A 50 -9.16 15.45 21.71
CA LEU A 50 -9.33 16.23 20.48
C LEU A 50 -10.16 17.51 20.70
N GLN A 51 -11.19 17.44 21.53
CA GLN A 51 -12.07 18.56 21.87
C GLN A 51 -11.39 19.57 22.83
N ARG A 52 -10.53 19.10 23.76
CA ARG A 52 -9.63 19.94 24.57
C ARG A 52 -8.40 20.42 23.79
N TRP A 53 -7.97 19.71 22.76
CA TRP A 53 -6.92 20.16 21.84
C TRP A 53 -7.44 21.31 20.97
N ALA A 54 -8.74 21.30 20.66
CA ALA A 54 -9.44 22.41 20.02
C ALA A 54 -9.80 23.57 20.96
N SER A 55 -9.84 23.39 22.29
CA SER A 55 -10.34 24.42 23.21
C SER A 55 -9.44 25.66 23.39
N PRO A 56 -8.09 25.59 23.34
CA PRO A 56 -7.24 26.79 23.31
C PRO A 56 -7.47 27.64 22.05
N TRP A 57 -7.88 27.02 20.94
CA TRP A 57 -8.17 27.70 19.67
C TRP A 57 -9.45 28.54 19.75
N VAL A 58 -10.48 28.04 20.44
CA VAL A 58 -11.76 28.76 20.65
C VAL A 58 -11.60 30.01 21.52
N PHE A 59 -10.67 29.99 22.50
CA PHE A 59 -10.44 31.16 23.36
C PHE A 59 -9.54 32.25 22.73
N SER A 60 -8.74 31.91 21.72
CA SER A 60 -7.97 32.91 20.95
C SER A 60 -8.85 33.67 19.94
N LEU A 61 -9.92 33.04 19.44
CA LEU A 61 -10.88 33.60 18.49
C LEU A 61 -11.81 34.70 19.08
N ALA A 62 -11.84 34.88 20.41
CA ALA A 62 -12.70 35.88 21.06
C ALA A 62 -12.10 37.30 21.10
N ARG A 63 -10.87 37.51 20.63
CA ARG A 63 -10.29 38.86 20.49
C ARG A 63 -10.56 39.39 19.08
N GLY A 64 -11.74 39.98 18.90
CA GLY A 64 -12.05 40.77 17.71
C GLY A 64 -11.04 41.91 17.49
N PRO A 65 -10.90 42.42 16.25
CA PRO A 65 -9.91 43.43 15.90
C PRO A 65 -10.17 44.72 16.69
N ARG A 66 -9.27 45.02 17.63
CA ARG A 66 -9.26 46.32 18.32
C ARG A 66 -8.65 47.36 17.39
N GLY A 67 -9.50 48.26 16.90
CA GLY A 67 -9.14 49.59 16.44
C GLY A 67 -8.49 49.64 15.05
N ALA A 68 -9.20 50.25 14.09
CA ALA A 68 -8.63 50.71 12.83
C ALA A 68 -7.62 51.85 13.11
N GLY A 69 -6.37 51.47 13.37
CA GLY A 69 -5.21 52.36 13.27
C GLY A 69 -4.71 52.42 11.83
N ALA A 70 -4.08 53.54 11.46
CA ALA A 70 -3.47 53.75 10.15
C ALA A 70 -2.55 52.57 9.74
N PRO A 71 -2.48 52.23 8.44
CA PRO A 71 -1.64 51.12 7.98
C PRO A 71 -0.20 51.34 8.45
N PRO A 72 0.45 50.30 9.02
CA PRO A 72 1.81 50.42 9.53
C PRO A 72 2.77 50.80 8.40
N ALA A 73 3.83 51.54 8.74
CA ALA A 73 4.87 51.90 7.77
C ALA A 73 5.42 50.63 7.08
N PRO A 74 5.85 50.68 5.81
CA PRO A 74 6.22 49.50 5.01
C PRO A 74 7.23 48.56 5.69
N GLN A 75 8.11 49.13 6.51
CA GLN A 75 9.13 48.40 7.26
C GLN A 75 8.53 47.63 8.45
N GLN A 76 7.52 48.19 9.10
CA GLN A 76 6.82 47.60 10.23
C GLN A 76 5.86 46.49 9.76
N GLN A 77 5.26 46.66 8.57
CA GLN A 77 4.52 45.60 7.91
C GLN A 77 5.42 44.39 7.57
N ARG A 78 6.62 44.62 7.02
CA ARG A 78 7.59 43.53 6.77
C ARG A 78 8.01 42.77 8.03
N VAL A 79 8.18 43.46 9.16
CA VAL A 79 8.54 42.83 10.44
C VAL A 79 7.37 41.99 10.98
N LEU A 80 6.15 42.49 10.87
CA LEU A 80 4.95 41.75 11.28
C LEU A 80 4.76 40.48 10.43
N THR A 81 4.86 40.59 9.11
CA THR A 81 4.74 39.43 8.20
C THR A 81 5.82 38.39 8.49
N ARG A 82 7.08 38.80 8.67
CA ARG A 82 8.17 37.88 9.03
C ARG A 82 7.91 37.18 10.37
N ARG A 83 7.32 37.88 11.35
CA ARG A 83 7.01 37.31 12.67
C ARG A 83 5.88 36.28 12.57
N GLU A 84 4.84 36.56 11.80
CA GLU A 84 3.75 35.63 11.53
C GLU A 84 4.28 34.37 10.82
N GLU A 85 5.11 34.53 9.79
CA GLU A 85 5.78 33.42 9.09
C GLU A 85 6.60 32.53 10.04
N LEU A 86 7.43 33.13 10.90
CA LEU A 86 8.22 32.40 11.89
C LEU A 86 7.34 31.62 12.87
N GLU A 87 6.24 32.22 13.33
CA GLU A 87 5.29 31.55 14.24
C GLU A 87 4.57 30.37 13.55
N HIS A 88 4.30 30.46 12.25
CA HIS A 88 3.76 29.34 11.47
C HIS A 88 4.76 28.20 11.33
N VAL A 89 6.02 28.51 11.05
CA VAL A 89 7.09 27.50 10.95
C VAL A 89 7.33 26.82 12.30
N ASP A 90 7.47 27.57 13.39
CA ASP A 90 7.70 27.01 14.72
C ASP A 90 6.58 26.07 15.16
N ARG A 91 5.32 26.46 14.91
CA ARG A 91 4.16 25.61 15.17
C ARG A 91 4.16 24.34 14.33
N ALA A 92 4.48 24.45 13.04
CA ALA A 92 4.56 23.30 12.14
C ALA A 92 5.64 22.31 12.62
N VAL A 93 6.85 22.82 12.93
CA VAL A 93 7.95 22.03 13.45
C VAL A 93 7.58 21.36 14.78
N ALA A 94 6.95 22.08 15.71
CA ALA A 94 6.49 21.52 16.98
C ALA A 94 5.46 20.39 16.78
N CYS A 95 4.47 20.59 15.90
CA CYS A 95 3.48 19.57 15.55
C CYS A 95 4.14 18.35 14.90
N MET A 96 5.10 18.55 13.99
CA MET A 96 5.85 17.47 13.35
C MET A 96 6.67 16.66 14.35
N LEU A 97 7.38 17.33 15.26
CA LEU A 97 8.18 16.66 16.29
C LEU A 97 7.31 15.83 17.24
N LEU A 98 6.21 16.42 17.76
CA LEU A 98 5.29 15.69 18.65
C LEU A 98 4.56 14.56 17.92
N GLY A 99 4.12 14.81 16.69
CA GLY A 99 3.44 13.83 15.85
C GLY A 99 4.34 12.66 15.48
N SER A 100 5.59 12.92 15.07
CA SER A 100 6.55 11.87 14.71
C SER A 100 6.93 10.98 15.89
N ILE A 101 7.21 11.55 17.08
CA ILE A 101 7.49 10.75 18.28
C ILE A 101 6.28 9.89 18.63
N SER A 102 5.08 10.48 18.63
CA SER A 102 3.83 9.76 18.94
C SER A 102 3.56 8.64 17.94
N PHE A 103 3.79 8.89 16.65
CA PHE A 103 3.62 7.93 15.57
C PHE A 103 4.63 6.78 15.69
N VAL A 104 5.91 7.09 15.89
CA VAL A 104 6.98 6.08 16.07
C VAL A 104 6.69 5.21 17.28
N MET A 105 6.34 5.80 18.44
CA MET A 105 5.97 5.02 19.63
C MET A 105 4.70 4.20 19.40
N GLY A 106 3.71 4.75 18.69
CA GLY A 106 2.52 4.02 18.28
C GLY A 106 2.83 2.79 17.44
N LEU A 107 3.73 2.92 16.45
CA LEU A 107 4.22 1.80 15.66
C LEU A 107 4.92 0.75 16.54
N PHE A 108 5.78 1.17 17.49
CA PHE A 108 6.42 0.25 18.43
C PHE A 108 5.42 -0.56 19.24
N TYR A 109 4.33 0.06 19.70
CA TYR A 109 3.26 -0.67 20.40
C TYR A 109 2.49 -1.63 19.49
N LEU A 110 2.23 -1.24 18.24
CA LEU A 110 1.51 -2.06 17.27
C LEU A 110 2.32 -3.29 16.83
N VAL A 111 3.61 -3.12 16.50
CA VAL A 111 4.48 -4.24 16.09
C VAL A 111 4.86 -5.17 17.25
N ASN A 112 4.65 -4.74 18.50
CA ASN A 112 4.81 -5.55 19.72
C ASN A 112 3.47 -5.83 20.41
N HIS A 113 2.36 -5.74 19.69
CA HIS A 113 1.04 -5.96 20.27
C HIS A 113 0.88 -7.40 20.79
N ARG A 114 0.06 -7.57 21.84
CA ARG A 114 -0.17 -8.88 22.48
C ARG A 114 -0.96 -9.84 21.58
N ASP A 115 -1.87 -9.27 20.79
CA ASP A 115 -2.61 -10.00 19.75
C ASP A 115 -1.70 -10.26 18.55
N GLU A 116 -1.59 -11.54 18.20
CA GLU A 116 -0.73 -12.04 17.14
C GLU A 116 -1.19 -11.58 15.75
N ASP A 117 -2.49 -11.46 15.51
CA ASP A 117 -3.04 -10.98 14.24
C ASP A 117 -2.69 -9.50 14.05
N ILE A 118 -2.90 -8.67 15.08
CA ILE A 118 -2.53 -7.24 15.05
C ILE A 118 -1.03 -7.08 14.84
N ARG A 119 -0.20 -7.87 15.53
CA ARG A 119 1.24 -7.86 15.36
C ARG A 119 1.63 -8.19 13.92
N ARG A 120 1.08 -9.27 13.35
CA ARG A 120 1.33 -9.69 11.97
C ARG A 120 0.95 -8.60 10.98
N TYR A 121 -0.26 -8.07 11.09
CA TYR A 121 -0.72 -6.99 10.21
C TYR A 121 0.14 -5.75 10.31
N SER A 122 0.58 -5.39 11.51
CA SER A 122 1.46 -4.23 11.72
C SER A 122 2.80 -4.39 11.01
N TRP A 123 3.42 -5.59 11.09
CA TRP A 123 4.66 -5.89 10.36
C TRP A 123 4.45 -5.89 8.84
N GLU A 124 3.36 -6.48 8.35
CA GLU A 124 3.03 -6.51 6.92
C GLU A 124 2.79 -5.09 6.36
N VAL A 125 2.02 -4.26 7.09
CA VAL A 125 1.75 -2.86 6.74
C VAL A 125 3.04 -2.05 6.73
N LEU A 126 3.89 -2.18 7.75
CA LEU A 126 5.17 -1.48 7.84
C LEU A 126 6.10 -1.86 6.68
N SER A 127 6.24 -3.15 6.39
CA SER A 127 7.08 -3.65 5.30
C SER A 127 6.62 -3.12 3.95
N THR A 128 5.32 -3.19 3.67
CA THR A 128 4.75 -2.75 2.40
C THR A 128 4.89 -1.23 2.24
N THR A 129 4.66 -0.48 3.31
CA THR A 129 4.83 0.99 3.35
C THR A 129 6.26 1.39 2.98
N LEU A 130 7.27 0.77 3.61
CA LEU A 130 8.67 1.08 3.33
C LEU A 130 9.10 0.68 1.92
N ALA A 131 8.60 -0.45 1.43
CA ALA A 131 8.87 -0.92 0.07
C ALA A 131 8.34 0.06 -0.98
N ILE A 132 7.07 0.50 -0.86
CA ILE A 132 6.51 1.50 -1.79
C ILE A 132 7.24 2.82 -1.66
N PHE A 133 7.41 3.32 -0.44
CA PHE A 133 8.05 4.60 -0.18
C PHE A 133 9.42 4.69 -0.85
N THR A 134 10.29 3.70 -0.63
CA THR A 134 11.63 3.68 -1.23
C THR A 134 11.60 3.51 -2.74
N SER A 135 10.72 2.67 -3.26
CA SER A 135 10.57 2.44 -4.70
C SER A 135 10.15 3.72 -5.44
N VAL A 136 9.11 4.38 -4.94
CA VAL A 136 8.57 5.62 -5.54
C VAL A 136 9.60 6.73 -5.48
N LEU A 137 10.26 6.91 -4.34
CA LEU A 137 11.21 7.99 -4.14
C LEU A 137 12.39 7.89 -5.13
N ILE A 138 12.94 6.69 -5.33
CA ILE A 138 13.98 6.45 -6.34
C ILE A 138 13.44 6.68 -7.74
N PHE A 139 12.26 6.12 -8.05
CA PHE A 139 11.62 6.26 -9.36
C PHE A 139 11.41 7.73 -9.72
N GLN A 140 10.83 8.53 -8.83
CA GLN A 140 10.56 9.95 -9.07
C GLN A 140 11.85 10.76 -9.28
N GLY A 141 12.90 10.47 -8.52
CA GLY A 141 14.20 11.10 -8.73
C GLY A 141 14.78 10.78 -10.11
N MET A 142 14.66 9.53 -10.58
CA MET A 142 15.11 9.12 -11.91
C MET A 142 14.23 9.70 -13.03
N ASP A 143 12.91 9.66 -12.85
CA ASP A 143 11.93 10.14 -13.82
C ASP A 143 12.11 11.65 -14.10
N GLY A 144 12.32 12.45 -13.06
CA GLY A 144 12.59 13.88 -13.22
C GLY A 144 13.85 14.17 -14.05
N ILE A 145 14.93 13.40 -13.84
CA ILE A 145 16.15 13.52 -14.65
C ILE A 145 15.90 13.06 -16.09
N LEU A 146 15.23 11.94 -16.28
CA LEU A 146 14.98 11.34 -17.59
C LEU A 146 14.11 12.25 -18.46
N VAL A 147 12.98 12.72 -17.92
CA VAL A 147 12.06 13.62 -18.60
C VAL A 147 12.77 14.91 -18.98
N HIS A 148 13.54 15.50 -18.06
CA HIS A 148 14.28 16.74 -18.33
C HIS A 148 15.38 16.56 -19.38
N PHE A 149 16.15 15.47 -19.31
CA PHE A 149 17.17 15.13 -20.30
C PHE A 149 16.55 14.99 -21.70
N ILE A 150 15.45 14.25 -21.81
CA ILE A 150 14.83 13.98 -23.10
C ILE A 150 14.18 15.23 -23.68
N LEU A 151 13.47 16.01 -22.86
CA LEU A 151 12.89 17.29 -23.29
C LEU A 151 13.95 18.29 -23.77
N GLN A 152 15.12 18.34 -23.12
CA GLN A 152 16.18 19.26 -23.53
C GLN A 152 17.03 18.76 -24.71
N CYS A 153 17.30 17.46 -24.81
CA CYS A 153 18.27 16.92 -25.77
C CYS A 153 17.64 16.33 -27.04
N LEU A 154 16.46 15.72 -26.96
CA LEU A 154 15.87 14.96 -28.06
C LEU A 154 14.72 15.71 -28.76
N CYS A 155 14.01 16.58 -28.05
CA CYS A 155 12.80 17.24 -28.56
C CYS A 155 12.86 18.78 -28.46
N PRO A 156 13.78 19.47 -29.17
CA PRO A 156 13.82 20.94 -29.19
C PRO A 156 12.64 21.61 -29.93
N HIS A 157 11.67 20.83 -30.44
CA HIS A 157 10.57 21.31 -31.27
C HIS A 157 9.44 21.99 -30.45
N GLY A 158 8.62 22.79 -31.15
CA GLY A 158 7.64 23.72 -30.57
C GLY A 158 6.57 23.08 -29.69
N ALA A 159 5.87 23.92 -28.91
CA ALA A 159 4.98 23.52 -27.81
C ALA A 159 3.86 22.50 -28.16
N SER A 160 3.46 22.38 -29.43
CA SER A 160 2.36 21.49 -29.84
C SER A 160 2.73 20.02 -30.00
N GLU A 161 4.01 19.67 -30.23
CA GLU A 161 4.45 18.26 -30.39
C GLU A 161 4.91 17.62 -29.07
N ARG A 162 5.10 18.44 -28.03
CA ARG A 162 5.64 17.99 -26.72
C ARG A 162 4.82 16.90 -26.04
N HIS A 163 3.50 16.86 -26.24
CA HIS A 163 2.64 15.88 -25.58
C HIS A 163 2.85 14.46 -26.09
N LEU A 164 3.10 14.28 -27.39
CA LEU A 164 3.35 12.96 -27.96
C LEU A 164 4.72 12.44 -27.52
N ASP A 165 5.72 13.32 -27.49
CA ASP A 165 7.08 12.98 -27.04
C ASP A 165 7.08 12.52 -25.58
N ILE A 166 6.42 13.27 -24.68
CA ILE A 166 6.28 12.88 -23.26
C ILE A 166 5.61 11.51 -23.16
N LEU A 167 4.52 11.27 -23.90
CA LEU A 167 3.82 9.99 -23.87
C LEU A 167 4.70 8.81 -24.31
N VAL A 168 5.45 8.98 -25.41
CA VAL A 168 6.36 7.94 -25.92
C VAL A 168 7.45 7.65 -24.89
N VAL A 169 8.02 8.70 -24.29
CA VAL A 169 9.04 8.58 -23.25
C VAL A 169 8.53 7.86 -22.02
N SER A 170 7.39 8.28 -21.47
CA SER A 170 6.76 7.64 -20.32
C SER A 170 6.45 6.16 -20.60
N THR A 171 5.98 5.85 -21.81
CA THR A 171 5.70 4.46 -22.23
C THR A 171 6.97 3.62 -22.33
N VAL A 172 8.05 4.16 -22.91
CA VAL A 172 9.36 3.49 -22.98
C VAL A 172 9.93 3.30 -21.58
N HIS A 173 9.82 4.31 -20.70
CA HIS A 173 10.27 4.23 -19.32
C HIS A 173 9.55 3.10 -18.55
N PHE A 174 8.22 2.98 -18.73
CA PHE A 174 7.45 1.85 -18.22
C PHE A 174 7.97 0.50 -18.71
N LEU A 175 8.21 0.35 -20.02
CA LEU A 175 8.71 -0.89 -20.58
C LEU A 175 10.12 -1.24 -20.07
N ILE A 176 10.98 -0.24 -19.86
CA ILE A 176 12.32 -0.45 -19.28
C ILE A 176 12.21 -1.04 -17.88
N TRP A 177 11.37 -0.48 -17.00
CA TRP A 177 11.17 -1.02 -15.65
C TRP A 177 10.53 -2.40 -15.67
N PHE A 178 9.56 -2.62 -16.56
CA PHE A 178 8.93 -3.92 -16.72
C PHE A 178 9.94 -5.00 -17.15
N VAL A 179 10.82 -4.70 -18.10
CA VAL A 179 11.92 -5.59 -18.49
C VAL A 179 12.91 -5.78 -17.34
N ALA A 180 13.26 -4.71 -16.61
CA ALA A 180 14.17 -4.77 -15.47
C ALA A 180 13.64 -5.68 -14.36
N LEU A 181 12.35 -5.61 -14.03
CA LEU A 181 11.68 -6.53 -13.13
C LEU A 181 11.92 -7.99 -13.54
N HIS A 182 11.61 -8.34 -14.79
CA HIS A 182 11.78 -9.71 -15.27
C HIS A 182 13.24 -10.16 -15.29
N VAL A 183 14.16 -9.32 -15.78
CA VAL A 183 15.58 -9.66 -15.91
C VAL A 183 16.23 -9.83 -14.54
N VAL A 184 15.96 -8.93 -13.59
CA VAL A 184 16.56 -9.02 -12.24
C VAL A 184 16.02 -10.23 -11.49
N VAL A 185 14.72 -10.48 -11.50
CA VAL A 185 14.12 -11.66 -10.86
C VAL A 185 14.65 -12.95 -11.49
N ALA A 186 14.72 -13.03 -12.82
CA ALA A 186 15.29 -14.18 -13.52
C ALA A 186 16.76 -14.44 -13.11
N ARG A 187 17.57 -13.38 -13.11
CA ARG A 187 18.99 -13.46 -12.74
C ARG A 187 19.16 -13.93 -11.30
N MET A 188 18.40 -13.36 -10.37
CA MET A 188 18.49 -13.74 -8.96
C MET A 188 18.01 -15.18 -8.73
N ALA A 189 16.91 -15.60 -9.37
CA ALA A 189 16.42 -16.98 -9.26
C ALA A 189 17.43 -17.98 -9.81
N PHE A 190 18.08 -17.68 -10.95
CA PHE A 190 19.09 -18.53 -11.54
C PHE A 190 20.37 -18.61 -10.70
N VAL A 191 20.84 -17.47 -10.18
CA VAL A 191 22.00 -17.43 -9.27
C VAL A 191 21.70 -18.22 -8.01
N MET A 192 20.54 -18.00 -7.38
CA MET A 192 20.11 -18.79 -6.22
C MET A 192 20.16 -20.30 -6.50
N ALA A 193 19.60 -20.76 -7.62
CA ALA A 193 19.58 -22.19 -7.92
C ALA A 193 20.96 -22.80 -8.21
N THR A 194 21.92 -22.00 -8.67
CA THR A 194 23.26 -22.49 -9.06
C THR A 194 24.31 -22.35 -7.96
N THR A 195 24.21 -21.33 -7.11
CA THR A 195 25.23 -21.04 -6.09
C THR A 195 24.79 -21.30 -4.66
N CYS A 196 23.48 -21.31 -4.37
CA CYS A 196 23.00 -21.47 -3.01
C CYS A 196 23.26 -22.90 -2.51
N ASN A 197 23.90 -23.04 -1.36
CA ASN A 197 23.95 -24.32 -0.67
C ASN A 197 22.57 -24.64 -0.09
N LYS A 198 21.84 -25.54 -0.74
CA LYS A 198 20.50 -25.96 -0.32
C LYS A 198 20.46 -26.62 1.07
N GLU A 199 21.61 -27.08 1.58
CA GLU A 199 21.71 -27.64 2.94
C GLU A 199 21.80 -26.56 4.03
N ASP A 200 22.20 -25.33 3.69
CA ASP A 200 22.24 -24.22 4.63
C ASP A 200 20.94 -23.41 4.57
N GLU A 201 20.01 -23.74 5.47
CA GLU A 201 18.72 -23.05 5.61
C GLU A 201 18.88 -21.52 5.74
N LYS A 202 19.92 -21.04 6.44
CA LYS A 202 20.13 -19.59 6.63
C LYS A 202 20.53 -18.91 5.33
N GLU A 203 21.28 -19.61 4.48
CA GLU A 203 21.68 -19.13 3.17
C GLU A 203 20.48 -19.08 2.22
N VAL A 204 19.66 -20.14 2.19
CA VAL A 204 18.42 -20.21 1.40
C VAL A 204 17.50 -19.05 1.78
N GLU A 205 17.23 -18.87 3.07
CA GLU A 205 16.39 -17.76 3.52
C GLU A 205 16.98 -16.38 3.15
N ALA A 206 18.32 -16.23 3.11
CA ALA A 206 18.96 -14.98 2.74
C ALA A 206 18.77 -14.66 1.25
N TRP A 207 18.83 -15.68 0.40
CA TRP A 207 18.55 -15.56 -1.03
C TRP A 207 17.09 -15.25 -1.30
N GLU A 208 16.16 -15.98 -0.67
CA GLU A 208 14.71 -15.74 -0.79
C GLU A 208 14.35 -14.31 -0.36
N ARG A 209 14.87 -13.85 0.78
CA ARG A 209 14.72 -12.44 1.22
C ARG A 209 15.25 -11.45 0.20
N GLY A 210 16.40 -11.75 -0.40
CA GLY A 210 17.02 -10.91 -1.43
C GLY A 210 16.16 -10.81 -2.68
N LEU A 211 15.69 -11.95 -3.18
CA LEU A 211 14.82 -12.05 -4.34
C LEU A 211 13.52 -11.27 -4.09
N LYS A 212 12.86 -11.53 -2.96
CA LYS A 212 11.60 -10.87 -2.59
C LYS A 212 11.75 -9.35 -2.50
N CYS A 213 12.84 -8.90 -1.89
CA CYS A 213 13.17 -7.49 -1.74
C CYS A 213 13.24 -6.79 -3.11
N TRP A 214 14.04 -7.29 -4.04
CA TRP A 214 14.20 -6.68 -5.36
C TRP A 214 12.98 -6.84 -6.26
N ALA A 215 12.30 -8.00 -6.22
CA ALA A 215 11.05 -8.22 -6.94
C ALA A 215 9.98 -7.20 -6.53
N THR A 216 9.81 -6.99 -5.22
CA THR A 216 8.84 -6.02 -4.67
C THR A 216 9.21 -4.59 -5.07
N LEU A 217 10.48 -4.19 -4.93
CA LEU A 217 10.90 -2.83 -5.28
C LEU A 217 10.68 -2.53 -6.78
N LEU A 218 11.13 -3.42 -7.65
CA LEU A 218 11.00 -3.23 -9.11
C LEU A 218 9.54 -3.31 -9.58
N SER A 219 8.72 -4.16 -8.96
CA SER A 219 7.28 -4.21 -9.22
C SER A 219 6.63 -2.86 -8.95
N HIS A 220 6.89 -2.27 -7.77
CA HIS A 220 6.37 -0.96 -7.42
C HIS A 220 6.88 0.13 -8.36
N MET A 221 8.19 0.18 -8.66
CA MET A 221 8.74 1.16 -9.63
C MET A 221 8.05 1.05 -11.00
N THR A 222 7.84 -0.18 -11.49
CA THR A 222 7.12 -0.44 -12.73
C THR A 222 5.67 0.07 -12.64
N ALA A 223 5.03 -0.06 -11.48
CA ALA A 223 3.67 0.43 -11.27
C ALA A 223 3.56 1.95 -11.38
N PHE A 224 4.53 2.71 -10.84
CA PHE A 224 4.54 4.17 -10.97
C PHE A 224 4.90 4.61 -12.38
N ALA A 225 5.83 3.93 -13.04
CA ALA A 225 6.12 4.19 -14.44
C ALA A 225 4.88 3.97 -15.32
N ALA A 226 4.10 2.93 -15.04
CA ALA A 226 2.84 2.68 -15.72
C ALA A 226 1.78 3.75 -15.39
N ILE A 227 1.63 4.14 -14.13
CA ILE A 227 0.74 5.24 -13.74
C ILE A 227 1.10 6.51 -14.49
N ALA A 228 2.38 6.89 -14.52
CA ALA A 228 2.84 8.08 -15.21
C ALA A 228 2.46 8.04 -16.70
N ALA A 229 2.83 6.97 -17.40
CA ALA A 229 2.54 6.82 -18.82
C ALA A 229 1.05 6.84 -19.17
N TRP A 230 0.23 6.11 -18.40
CA TRP A 230 -1.18 5.95 -18.74
C TRP A 230 -2.08 7.08 -18.20
N CYS A 231 -1.63 7.81 -17.18
CA CYS A 231 -2.22 9.10 -16.85
C CYS A 231 -2.00 10.10 -17.98
N ASP A 232 -0.81 10.16 -18.59
CA ASP A 232 -0.56 11.04 -19.75
C ASP A 232 -1.50 10.70 -20.91
N VAL A 233 -1.77 9.41 -21.16
CA VAL A 233 -2.79 8.97 -22.13
C VAL A 233 -4.17 9.53 -21.79
N GLN A 234 -4.59 9.50 -20.52
CA GLN A 234 -5.89 10.06 -20.11
C GLN A 234 -5.99 11.57 -20.41
N HIS A 235 -4.88 12.31 -20.38
CA HIS A 235 -4.82 13.76 -20.64
C HIS A 235 -4.84 14.12 -22.13
N ILE A 236 -4.77 13.13 -23.04
CA ILE A 236 -4.94 13.39 -24.46
C ILE A 236 -6.31 14.05 -24.69
N PRO A 237 -6.40 15.12 -25.51
CA PRO A 237 -7.63 15.89 -25.70
C PRO A 237 -8.86 15.12 -26.19
N VAL A 238 -8.70 13.88 -26.65
CA VAL A 238 -9.81 12.98 -27.01
C VAL A 238 -10.41 12.32 -25.77
N PHE A 239 -9.56 11.93 -24.82
CA PHE A 239 -9.96 11.23 -23.59
C PHE A 239 -10.31 12.20 -22.45
N ALA A 240 -9.64 13.35 -22.39
CA ALA A 240 -9.87 14.38 -21.37
C ALA A 240 -11.20 15.14 -21.51
N ARG A 241 -12.02 14.85 -22.52
CA ARG A 241 -13.27 15.59 -22.80
C ARG A 241 -14.38 15.31 -21.80
N SER A 242 -14.43 14.09 -21.27
CA SER A 242 -15.45 13.67 -20.32
C SER A 242 -14.95 12.51 -19.47
N PRO A 243 -15.49 12.31 -18.26
CA PRO A 243 -15.08 11.20 -17.39
C PRO A 243 -15.25 9.83 -18.06
N LEU A 244 -16.30 9.65 -18.87
CA LEU A 244 -16.52 8.41 -19.60
C LEU A 244 -15.45 8.19 -20.68
N ALA A 245 -15.01 9.24 -21.37
CA ALA A 245 -13.92 9.14 -22.33
C ALA A 245 -12.58 8.85 -21.63
N ALA A 246 -12.35 9.42 -20.45
CA ALA A 246 -11.16 9.16 -19.62
C ALA A 246 -11.11 7.72 -19.06
N ALA A 247 -12.25 7.00 -19.03
CA ALA A 247 -12.30 5.58 -18.69
C ALA A 247 -11.75 4.66 -19.81
N ALA A 248 -11.78 5.11 -21.07
CA ALA A 248 -11.33 4.28 -22.20
C ALA A 248 -9.83 3.88 -22.12
N PRO A 249 -8.90 4.79 -21.75
CA PRO A 249 -7.50 4.41 -21.49
C PRO A 249 -7.32 3.35 -20.41
N VAL A 250 -8.16 3.31 -19.37
CA VAL A 250 -8.09 2.29 -18.30
C VAL A 250 -8.38 0.89 -18.86
N VAL A 251 -9.41 0.79 -19.71
CA VAL A 251 -9.79 -0.47 -20.38
C VAL A 251 -8.71 -0.89 -21.37
N LEU A 252 -8.20 0.06 -22.17
CA LEU A 252 -7.12 -0.19 -23.12
C LEU A 252 -5.87 -0.69 -22.40
N TYR A 253 -5.46 -0.02 -21.34
CA TYR A 253 -4.32 -0.40 -20.51
C TYR A 253 -4.47 -1.79 -19.92
N THR A 254 -5.64 -2.11 -19.37
CA THR A 254 -5.94 -3.45 -18.85
C THR A 254 -5.78 -4.51 -19.93
N GLY A 255 -6.21 -4.22 -21.17
CA GLY A 255 -5.97 -5.08 -22.32
C GLY A 255 -4.49 -5.21 -22.69
N VAL A 256 -3.72 -4.13 -22.61
CA VAL A 256 -2.25 -4.15 -22.83
C VAL A 256 -1.56 -5.02 -21.78
N LEU A 257 -1.89 -4.87 -20.49
CA LEU A 257 -1.33 -5.73 -19.42
C LEU A 257 -1.71 -7.20 -19.62
N PHE A 258 -2.95 -7.49 -20.03
CA PHE A 258 -3.40 -8.84 -20.38
C PHE A 258 -2.53 -9.45 -21.49
N ALA A 259 -2.27 -8.71 -22.56
CA ALA A 259 -1.39 -9.17 -23.62
C ALA A 259 0.06 -9.31 -23.16
N LEU A 260 0.55 -8.34 -22.38
CA LEU A 260 1.94 -8.27 -21.92
C LEU A 260 2.28 -9.42 -20.96
N PHE A 261 1.45 -9.68 -19.96
CA PHE A 261 1.65 -10.79 -19.01
C PHE A 261 1.54 -12.16 -19.70
N ARG A 262 0.66 -12.26 -20.71
CA ARG A 262 0.58 -13.47 -21.52
C ARG A 262 1.86 -13.69 -22.34
N PHE A 263 2.42 -12.61 -22.87
CA PHE A 263 3.65 -12.63 -23.64
C PHE A 263 4.87 -12.97 -22.75
N THR A 264 5.00 -12.37 -21.58
CA THR A 264 6.09 -12.71 -20.63
C THR A 264 5.98 -14.15 -20.14
N GLY A 265 4.77 -14.62 -19.82
CA GLY A 265 4.53 -16.03 -19.53
C GLY A 265 4.95 -16.96 -20.68
N PHE A 266 4.67 -16.58 -21.93
CA PHE A 266 5.15 -17.35 -23.09
C PHE A 266 6.68 -17.36 -23.20
N LEU A 267 7.35 -16.22 -22.96
CA LEU A 267 8.81 -16.15 -22.95
C LEU A 267 9.44 -17.01 -21.84
N ARG A 268 8.90 -16.95 -20.61
CA ARG A 268 9.35 -17.80 -19.49
C ARG A 268 9.27 -19.29 -19.84
N ASN A 269 8.15 -19.71 -20.42
CA ASN A 269 7.96 -21.10 -20.86
C ASN A 269 8.94 -21.52 -21.98
N ARG A 270 9.27 -20.62 -22.91
CA ARG A 270 10.29 -20.88 -23.95
C ARG A 270 11.68 -21.08 -23.36
N VAL A 271 12.02 -20.36 -22.30
CA VAL A 271 13.29 -20.54 -21.56
C VAL A 271 13.25 -21.86 -20.80
N PHE A 272 12.13 -22.18 -20.14
CA PHE A 272 11.90 -23.46 -19.46
C PHE A 272 12.20 -24.68 -20.35
N SER A 273 11.64 -24.70 -21.57
CA SER A 273 11.85 -25.82 -22.49
C SER A 273 13.29 -25.97 -22.98
N LYS A 274 14.13 -24.92 -22.88
CA LYS A 274 15.52 -24.95 -23.35
C LYS A 274 16.52 -25.36 -22.28
N GLU A 275 16.34 -24.89 -21.05
CA GLU A 275 17.34 -25.08 -19.99
C GLU A 275 17.13 -26.35 -19.17
N GLY A 276 15.92 -26.94 -19.18
CA GLY A 276 15.64 -28.18 -18.45
C GLY A 276 15.77 -28.07 -16.91
N LEU A 277 15.94 -26.85 -16.39
CA LEU A 277 16.08 -26.55 -14.97
C LEU A 277 14.71 -26.15 -14.39
N GLU A 278 14.08 -27.06 -13.66
CA GLU A 278 12.73 -26.82 -13.14
C GLU A 278 12.69 -25.82 -11.96
N ASP A 279 13.63 -25.94 -11.01
CA ASP A 279 13.63 -25.17 -9.76
C ASP A 279 13.78 -23.64 -9.96
N PRO A 280 14.84 -23.11 -10.60
CA PRO A 280 15.01 -21.66 -10.75
C PRO A 280 13.91 -21.00 -11.57
N ILE A 281 13.36 -21.71 -12.55
CA ILE A 281 12.35 -21.13 -13.45
C ILE A 281 11.01 -21.06 -12.74
N LEU A 282 10.68 -22.02 -11.87
CA LEU A 282 9.50 -21.95 -11.02
C LEU A 282 9.57 -20.74 -10.07
N VAL A 283 10.73 -20.54 -9.44
CA VAL A 283 10.96 -19.37 -8.56
C VAL A 283 10.87 -18.06 -9.34
N TRP A 284 11.43 -18.02 -10.55
CA TRP A 284 11.28 -16.84 -11.42
C TRP A 284 9.82 -16.59 -11.79
N GLU A 285 9.08 -17.62 -12.18
CA GLU A 285 7.68 -17.51 -12.54
C GLU A 285 6.84 -17.00 -11.37
N GLU A 286 6.95 -17.60 -10.19
CA GLU A 286 6.19 -17.20 -9.00
C GLU A 286 6.43 -15.73 -8.62
N GLU A 287 7.68 -15.33 -8.46
CA GLU A 287 8.01 -13.97 -8.02
C GLU A 287 7.75 -12.91 -9.10
N ALA A 288 7.95 -13.26 -10.38
CA ALA A 288 7.60 -12.36 -11.48
C ALA A 288 6.08 -12.19 -11.61
N GLU A 289 5.30 -13.25 -11.43
CA GLU A 289 3.84 -13.17 -11.48
C GLU A 289 3.25 -12.39 -10.31
N GLU A 290 3.82 -12.53 -9.11
CA GLU A 290 3.44 -11.69 -7.96
C GLU A 290 3.74 -10.21 -8.25
N GLY A 291 4.93 -9.90 -8.78
CA GLY A 291 5.27 -8.54 -9.22
C GLY A 291 4.33 -8.00 -10.30
N GLU A 292 4.02 -8.79 -11.33
CA GLU A 292 3.04 -8.43 -12.37
C GLU A 292 1.64 -8.16 -11.76
N ASN A 293 1.21 -8.96 -10.78
CA ASN A 293 -0.09 -8.79 -10.11
C ASN A 293 -0.15 -7.48 -9.32
N ASP A 294 0.88 -7.17 -8.54
CA ASP A 294 0.98 -5.93 -7.77
C ASP A 294 1.03 -4.70 -8.69
N LEU A 295 1.83 -4.77 -9.77
CA LEU A 295 1.85 -3.77 -10.84
C LEU A 295 0.45 -3.49 -11.37
N ALA A 296 -0.28 -4.52 -11.77
CA ALA A 296 -1.61 -4.37 -12.36
C ALA A 296 -2.61 -3.81 -11.34
N ALA A 297 -2.62 -4.33 -10.11
CA ALA A 297 -3.54 -3.89 -9.07
C ALA A 297 -3.34 -2.41 -8.72
N ILE A 298 -2.10 -1.96 -8.52
CA ILE A 298 -1.76 -0.58 -8.17
C ILE A 298 -2.10 0.37 -9.32
N SER A 299 -1.66 0.07 -10.55
CA SER A 299 -1.83 0.97 -11.68
C SER A 299 -3.28 1.05 -12.19
N ILE A 300 -3.98 -0.08 -12.33
CA ILE A 300 -5.39 -0.08 -12.79
C ILE A 300 -6.28 0.66 -11.77
N SER A 301 -6.08 0.40 -10.48
CA SER A 301 -6.88 1.04 -9.43
C SER A 301 -6.66 2.55 -9.38
N PHE A 302 -5.42 3.01 -9.52
CA PHE A 302 -5.09 4.43 -9.55
C PHE A 302 -5.76 5.13 -10.74
N LEU A 303 -5.59 4.61 -11.96
CA LEU A 303 -6.20 5.17 -13.18
C LEU A 303 -7.74 5.17 -13.10
N THR A 304 -8.32 4.15 -12.45
CA THR A 304 -9.77 4.07 -12.23
C THR A 304 -10.24 5.15 -11.27
N VAL A 305 -9.58 5.31 -10.12
CA VAL A 305 -9.95 6.34 -9.14
C VAL A 305 -9.68 7.75 -9.65
N TYR A 306 -8.68 7.91 -10.52
CA TYR A 306 -8.45 9.15 -11.24
C TYR A 306 -9.67 9.57 -12.09
N VAL A 307 -10.30 8.64 -12.82
CA VAL A 307 -11.56 8.89 -13.54
C VAL A 307 -12.71 9.21 -12.57
N VAL A 308 -12.82 8.49 -11.45
CA VAL A 308 -13.85 8.75 -10.44
C VAL A 308 -13.71 10.16 -9.86
N ARG A 309 -12.47 10.58 -9.56
CA ARG A 309 -12.18 11.94 -9.09
C ARG A 309 -12.63 12.97 -10.12
N TYR A 310 -12.26 12.80 -11.39
CA TYR A 310 -12.69 13.69 -12.47
C TYR A 310 -14.23 13.74 -12.60
N ALA A 311 -14.92 12.60 -12.45
CA ALA A 311 -16.38 12.54 -12.47
C ALA A 311 -17.03 13.31 -11.31
N ILE A 312 -16.40 13.34 -10.15
CA ILE A 312 -16.93 14.01 -8.95
C ILE A 312 -16.56 15.50 -8.94
N SER A 313 -15.30 15.83 -9.23
CA SER A 313 -14.79 17.20 -9.18
C SER A 313 -15.18 18.03 -10.40
N GLY A 314 -15.44 17.39 -11.54
CA GLY A 314 -15.60 18.05 -12.84
C GLY A 314 -14.30 18.60 -13.43
N VAL A 315 -13.17 18.45 -12.73
CA VAL A 315 -11.85 18.93 -13.15
C VAL A 315 -10.90 17.76 -13.22
N MET A 316 -10.22 17.63 -14.35
CA MET A 316 -9.15 16.67 -14.55
C MET A 316 -7.87 17.26 -13.95
N GLY A 317 -7.55 16.92 -12.71
CA GLY A 317 -6.36 17.45 -12.01
C GLY A 317 -5.10 16.63 -12.29
N ASP A 318 -3.94 17.11 -11.84
CA ASP A 318 -2.68 16.38 -12.04
C ASP A 318 -2.61 15.08 -11.20
N GLN A 319 -1.67 14.18 -11.55
CA GLN A 319 -1.46 12.90 -10.86
C GLN A 319 -1.35 13.06 -9.32
N LYS A 320 -0.68 14.13 -8.86
CA LYS A 320 -0.45 14.46 -7.44
C LYS A 320 -1.42 15.51 -6.88
N GLY A 321 -2.01 16.34 -7.75
CA GLY A 321 -2.63 17.61 -7.40
C GLY A 321 -4.03 17.51 -6.77
N PRO A 322 -4.51 18.60 -6.13
CA PRO A 322 -5.88 18.71 -5.67
C PRO A 322 -6.83 19.03 -6.85
N ASP A 323 -7.85 18.20 -7.08
CA ASP A 323 -8.83 18.42 -8.18
C ASP A 323 -9.92 19.46 -7.85
N VAL A 324 -9.73 20.31 -6.84
CA VAL A 324 -10.79 21.19 -6.34
C VAL A 324 -10.41 22.64 -6.62
N ALA A 325 -11.02 23.20 -7.67
CA ALA A 325 -10.84 24.61 -8.05
C ALA A 325 -11.35 25.60 -6.98
N ASP A 326 -12.28 25.18 -6.11
CA ASP A 326 -12.88 26.02 -5.08
C ASP A 326 -13.26 25.22 -3.81
N GLY A 327 -12.81 25.68 -2.63
CA GLY A 327 -13.07 25.03 -1.33
C GLY A 327 -14.55 24.86 -0.94
N ARG A 328 -15.50 25.48 -1.67
CA ARG A 328 -16.95 25.28 -1.51
C ARG A 328 -17.46 23.99 -2.17
N ALA A 329 -16.85 23.53 -3.26
CA ALA A 329 -17.20 22.25 -3.91
C ALA A 329 -16.81 21.04 -3.05
N ALA A 330 -15.86 21.21 -2.12
CA ALA A 330 -15.38 20.15 -1.24
C ALA A 330 -16.49 19.54 -0.34
N LEU A 331 -17.53 20.30 0.02
CA LEU A 331 -18.62 19.84 0.90
C LEU A 331 -19.45 18.69 0.30
N LEU A 332 -19.62 18.68 -1.02
CA LEU A 332 -20.36 17.62 -1.73
C LEU A 332 -19.42 16.53 -2.25
N ASN A 333 -18.18 16.90 -2.58
CA ASN A 333 -17.22 16.00 -3.20
C ASN A 333 -16.65 14.97 -2.22
N VAL A 334 -16.40 15.35 -0.95
CA VAL A 334 -15.88 14.42 0.08
C VAL A 334 -16.87 13.26 0.34
N PRO A 335 -18.16 13.50 0.65
CA PRO A 335 -19.13 12.41 0.81
C PRO A 335 -19.27 11.53 -0.42
N ALA A 336 -19.23 12.11 -1.64
CA ALA A 336 -19.31 11.35 -2.88
C ALA A 336 -18.13 10.39 -3.05
N LEU A 337 -16.93 10.81 -2.68
CA LEU A 337 -15.73 9.97 -2.76
C LEU A 337 -15.69 8.88 -1.69
N VAL A 338 -16.20 9.19 -0.48
CA VAL A 338 -16.44 8.17 0.56
C VAL A 338 -17.47 7.15 0.08
N ALA A 339 -18.56 7.57 -0.57
CA ALA A 339 -19.53 6.66 -1.18
C ALA A 339 -18.89 5.79 -2.28
N ALA A 340 -18.01 6.35 -3.11
CA ALA A 340 -17.23 5.60 -4.09
C ALA A 340 -16.31 4.55 -3.42
N SER A 341 -15.69 4.86 -2.28
CA SER A 341 -14.92 3.87 -1.53
C SER A 341 -15.79 2.67 -1.10
N PHE A 342 -17.01 2.92 -0.59
CA PHE A 342 -17.92 1.84 -0.20
C PHE A 342 -18.44 1.05 -1.41
N PHE A 343 -18.59 1.70 -2.55
CA PHE A 343 -18.89 1.01 -3.82
C PHE A 343 -17.77 0.02 -4.20
N PHE A 344 -16.49 0.45 -4.18
CA PHE A 344 -15.37 -0.46 -4.47
C PHE A 344 -15.25 -1.59 -3.45
N LEU A 345 -15.52 -1.29 -2.17
CA LEU A 345 -15.59 -2.32 -1.13
C LEU A 345 -16.69 -3.35 -1.43
N ALA A 346 -17.87 -2.91 -1.88
CA ALA A 346 -18.96 -3.81 -2.30
C ALA A 346 -18.56 -4.66 -3.51
N VAL A 347 -17.93 -4.07 -4.53
CA VAL A 347 -17.40 -4.79 -5.70
C VAL A 347 -16.42 -5.89 -5.27
N MET A 348 -15.49 -5.57 -4.36
CA MET A 348 -14.54 -6.53 -3.81
C MET A 348 -15.25 -7.72 -3.13
N PHE A 349 -16.31 -7.47 -2.34
CA PHE A 349 -17.12 -8.55 -1.76
C PHE A 349 -17.88 -9.37 -2.82
N SER A 350 -18.41 -8.73 -3.86
CA SER A 350 -19.10 -9.41 -4.96
C SER A 350 -18.17 -10.32 -5.76
N VAL A 351 -16.95 -9.87 -6.06
CA VAL A 351 -15.94 -10.66 -6.79
C VAL A 351 -15.56 -11.91 -6.00
N VAL A 352 -15.35 -11.80 -4.68
CA VAL A 352 -15.04 -12.98 -3.87
C VAL A 352 -16.20 -13.96 -3.78
N ARG A 353 -17.44 -13.47 -3.60
CA ARG A 353 -18.62 -14.35 -3.64
C ARG A 353 -18.69 -15.09 -4.98
N PHE A 354 -18.39 -14.42 -6.08
CA PHE A 354 -18.35 -15.04 -7.40
C PHE A 354 -17.25 -16.11 -7.51
N ILE A 355 -16.02 -15.83 -7.04
CA ILE A 355 -14.91 -16.78 -7.03
C ILE A 355 -15.24 -18.00 -6.16
N LEU A 356 -15.77 -17.77 -4.95
CA LEU A 356 -16.22 -18.81 -4.02
C LEU A 356 -17.29 -19.69 -4.64
N ALA A 357 -18.34 -19.09 -5.21
CA ALA A 357 -19.43 -19.83 -5.83
C ALA A 357 -18.96 -20.67 -7.02
N ARG A 358 -17.88 -20.26 -7.71
CA ARG A 358 -17.25 -21.08 -8.75
C ARG A 358 -16.41 -22.21 -8.18
N ARG A 359 -15.63 -21.96 -7.12
CA ARG A 359 -14.82 -22.98 -6.44
C ARG A 359 -15.70 -24.09 -5.87
N VAL A 360 -16.76 -23.72 -5.15
CA VAL A 360 -17.72 -24.69 -4.59
C VAL A 360 -18.40 -25.49 -5.70
N ARG A 361 -18.85 -24.83 -6.78
CA ARG A 361 -19.46 -25.54 -7.92
C ARG A 361 -18.51 -26.53 -8.60
N ARG A 362 -17.21 -26.26 -8.63
CA ARG A 362 -16.23 -27.22 -9.16
C ARG A 362 -15.99 -28.38 -8.22
N ALA A 363 -15.78 -28.12 -6.93
CA ALA A 363 -15.58 -29.18 -5.93
C ALA A 363 -16.78 -30.14 -5.81
N VAL A 364 -17.97 -29.69 -6.19
CA VAL A 364 -19.18 -30.53 -6.25
C VAL A 364 -19.28 -31.32 -7.56
N ASN A 365 -18.74 -30.81 -8.67
CA ASN A 365 -18.86 -31.44 -10.00
C ASN A 365 -17.68 -32.36 -10.34
N GLU A 366 -16.49 -32.07 -9.82
CA GLU A 366 -15.28 -32.86 -9.96
C GLU A 366 -14.96 -33.35 -8.54
N ASN A 367 -14.98 -34.67 -8.30
CA ASN A 367 -14.49 -35.29 -7.05
C ASN A 367 -12.96 -35.11 -6.89
N ASP A 368 -12.38 -34.07 -7.50
CA ASP A 368 -10.95 -33.79 -7.51
C ASP A 368 -10.57 -32.91 -6.33
N GLU A 369 -9.43 -33.24 -5.74
CA GLU A 369 -8.80 -32.47 -4.68
C GLU A 369 -8.59 -31.02 -5.13
N VAL A 370 -8.99 -30.08 -4.27
CA VAL A 370 -8.79 -28.64 -4.49
C VAL A 370 -7.28 -28.37 -4.61
N PRO A 371 -6.77 -27.87 -5.75
CA PRO A 371 -5.34 -27.62 -5.90
C PRO A 371 -4.87 -26.57 -4.89
N THR A 372 -3.88 -26.93 -4.07
CA THR A 372 -3.15 -26.02 -3.19
C THR A 372 -2.25 -25.09 -4.01
N TRP A 373 -2.04 -23.86 -3.55
CA TRP A 373 -1.41 -22.76 -4.30
C TRP A 373 0.04 -23.00 -4.79
N HIS A 374 0.71 -24.08 -4.38
CA HIS A 374 2.16 -24.29 -4.59
C HIS A 374 2.55 -25.42 -5.57
N SER A 375 1.60 -26.11 -6.22
CA SER A 375 1.88 -27.24 -7.14
C SER A 375 1.73 -26.93 -8.65
N TRP A 376 1.80 -25.66 -9.06
CA TRP A 376 1.33 -25.20 -10.38
C TRP A 376 2.47 -25.24 -11.40
N LYS A 377 2.61 -26.33 -12.18
CA LYS A 377 3.54 -26.43 -13.31
C LYS A 377 2.84 -26.22 -14.67
N GLY A 378 3.41 -25.36 -15.50
CA GLY A 378 3.23 -25.35 -16.97
C GLY A 378 2.02 -24.60 -17.54
N PHE A 379 2.27 -23.90 -18.66
CA PHE A 379 1.37 -23.19 -19.58
C PHE A 379 -0.10 -23.13 -19.13
N ASP A 380 -0.41 -22.09 -18.37
CA ASP A 380 -1.75 -21.89 -17.83
C ASP A 380 -2.83 -21.95 -18.91
N SER A 381 -3.74 -22.91 -18.78
CA SER A 381 -4.98 -22.93 -19.53
C SER A 381 -5.65 -21.56 -19.42
N MET A 382 -6.37 -21.12 -20.47
CA MET A 382 -7.11 -19.85 -20.45
C MET A 382 -8.02 -19.72 -19.22
N GLN A 383 -8.44 -20.84 -18.64
CA GLN A 383 -9.18 -20.91 -17.39
C GLN A 383 -8.39 -20.43 -16.16
N ARG A 384 -7.11 -20.80 -16.03
CA ARG A 384 -6.24 -20.35 -14.92
C ARG A 384 -5.92 -18.86 -15.06
N TYR A 385 -5.59 -18.43 -16.28
CA TYR A 385 -5.35 -17.03 -16.56
C TYR A 385 -6.56 -16.14 -16.21
N ARG A 386 -7.77 -16.60 -16.51
CA ARG A 386 -9.02 -15.92 -16.08
C ARG A 386 -9.20 -15.88 -14.56
N MET A 387 -8.73 -16.89 -13.82
CA MET A 387 -8.78 -16.88 -12.35
C MET A 387 -7.78 -15.88 -11.79
N ARG A 388 -6.55 -15.82 -12.33
CA ARG A 388 -5.53 -14.82 -11.98
C ARG A 388 -6.06 -13.40 -12.15
N TRP A 389 -6.67 -13.08 -13.29
CA TRP A 389 -7.32 -11.78 -13.51
C TRP A 389 -8.47 -11.48 -12.54
N GLY A 390 -9.18 -12.50 -12.05
CA GLY A 390 -10.15 -12.35 -10.98
C GLY A 390 -9.54 -11.85 -9.67
N TYR A 391 -8.33 -12.31 -9.33
CA TYR A 391 -7.57 -11.82 -8.17
C TYR A 391 -6.99 -10.42 -8.40
N ILE A 392 -6.48 -10.13 -9.60
CA ILE A 392 -6.02 -8.77 -9.95
C ILE A 392 -7.16 -7.76 -9.82
N ILE A 393 -8.36 -8.09 -10.32
CA ILE A 393 -9.54 -7.22 -10.19
C ILE A 393 -9.95 -7.05 -8.72
N LEU A 394 -9.85 -8.13 -7.92
CA LEU A 394 -10.12 -8.08 -6.49
C LEU A 394 -9.17 -7.10 -5.77
N ASP A 395 -7.87 -7.22 -6.05
CA ASP A 395 -6.84 -6.37 -5.47
C ASP A 395 -6.94 -4.93 -5.97
N ALA A 396 -7.23 -4.73 -7.26
CA ALA A 396 -7.51 -3.42 -7.83
C ALA A 396 -8.73 -2.76 -7.18
N ALA A 397 -9.80 -3.51 -6.89
CA ALA A 397 -10.97 -2.97 -6.17
C ALA A 397 -10.63 -2.58 -4.72
N GLY A 398 -9.84 -3.41 -4.01
CA GLY A 398 -9.34 -3.10 -2.67
C GLY A 398 -8.45 -1.84 -2.67
N MET A 399 -7.59 -1.70 -3.67
CA MET A 399 -6.77 -0.52 -3.84
C MET A 399 -7.58 0.72 -4.23
N SER A 400 -8.60 0.60 -5.09
CA SER A 400 -9.51 1.70 -5.41
C SER A 400 -10.28 2.20 -4.19
N PHE A 401 -10.70 1.29 -3.30
CA PHE A 401 -11.26 1.64 -1.99
C PHE A 401 -10.27 2.50 -1.18
N ALA A 402 -9.01 2.06 -1.08
CA ALA A 402 -7.96 2.79 -0.37
C ALA A 402 -7.67 4.16 -1.01
N TRP A 403 -7.53 4.24 -2.33
CA TRP A 403 -7.30 5.51 -3.05
C TRP A 403 -8.43 6.52 -2.82
N CYS A 404 -9.69 6.08 -2.85
CA CYS A 404 -10.81 6.96 -2.57
C CYS A 404 -10.72 7.56 -1.15
N LEU A 405 -10.30 6.76 -0.15
CA LEU A 405 -10.06 7.27 1.21
C LEU A 405 -8.90 8.27 1.26
N LEU A 406 -7.80 8.03 0.52
CA LEU A 406 -6.66 8.97 0.46
C LEU A 406 -7.10 10.35 0.01
N TYR A 407 -7.78 10.40 -1.15
CA TYR A 407 -8.20 11.65 -1.76
C TYR A 407 -9.34 12.30 -0.97
N ALA A 408 -10.20 11.51 -0.31
CA ALA A 408 -11.19 12.04 0.62
C ALA A 408 -10.52 12.72 1.82
N SER A 409 -9.46 12.13 2.37
CA SER A 409 -8.65 12.77 3.43
C SER A 409 -7.97 14.04 2.94
N LYS A 410 -7.38 14.06 1.74
CA LYS A 410 -6.82 15.28 1.13
C LYS A 410 -7.85 16.40 1.02
N TRP A 411 -9.00 16.13 0.43
CA TRP A 411 -10.05 17.13 0.26
C TRP A 411 -10.64 17.58 1.60
N THR A 412 -10.69 16.69 2.60
CA THR A 412 -11.10 17.04 3.97
C THR A 412 -10.11 18.01 4.62
N VAL A 413 -8.80 17.79 4.50
CA VAL A 413 -7.77 18.69 5.06
C VAL A 413 -7.84 20.07 4.41
N VAL A 414 -7.98 20.12 3.07
CA VAL A 414 -8.18 21.38 2.34
C VAL A 414 -9.45 22.08 2.81
N HIS A 415 -10.57 21.36 2.91
CA HIS A 415 -11.82 21.93 3.39
C HIS A 415 -11.71 22.47 4.81
N LEU A 416 -11.10 21.72 5.73
CA LEU A 416 -10.91 22.11 7.12
C LEU A 416 -10.03 23.36 7.24
N SER A 417 -9.00 23.48 6.39
CA SER A 417 -8.14 24.67 6.33
C SER A 417 -8.94 25.92 5.98
N HIS A 418 -9.86 25.83 5.02
CA HIS A 418 -10.71 26.95 4.63
C HIS A 418 -11.75 27.30 5.70
N VAL A 419 -12.44 26.30 6.27
CA VAL A 419 -13.53 26.53 7.23
C VAL A 419 -13.01 27.07 8.57
N LEU A 420 -11.91 26.52 9.08
CA LEU A 420 -11.35 26.94 10.35
C LEU A 420 -10.36 28.11 10.23
N ALA A 421 -10.17 28.65 9.01
CA ALA A 421 -9.12 29.63 8.70
C ALA A 421 -7.74 29.23 9.25
N LEU A 422 -7.48 27.92 9.32
CA LEU A 422 -6.22 27.39 9.81
C LEU A 422 -5.23 27.26 8.65
N PRO A 423 -3.94 27.56 8.86
CA PRO A 423 -2.90 27.48 7.84
C PRO A 423 -2.52 26.03 7.46
N LEU A 424 -3.44 25.06 7.57
CA LEU A 424 -3.17 23.62 7.40
C LEU A 424 -2.85 23.23 5.95
N ALA A 425 -3.29 24.00 4.96
CA ALA A 425 -3.06 23.76 3.54
C ALA A 425 -2.26 24.89 2.87
N GLN A 426 -1.59 25.75 3.65
CA GLN A 426 -0.84 26.88 3.08
C GLN A 426 0.43 26.46 2.34
N THR A 427 1.04 25.35 2.76
CA THR A 427 2.18 24.74 2.06
C THR A 427 1.87 23.27 1.76
N GLU A 428 2.34 22.80 0.61
CA GLU A 428 2.12 21.41 0.17
C GLU A 428 2.68 20.40 1.19
N THR A 429 3.82 20.72 1.81
CA THR A 429 4.45 19.91 2.85
C THR A 429 3.59 19.78 4.10
N ILE A 430 3.10 20.89 4.67
CA ILE A 430 2.28 20.84 5.90
C ILE A 430 0.96 20.10 5.62
N GLY A 431 0.32 20.40 4.49
CA GLY A 431 -0.90 19.72 4.05
C GLY A 431 -0.69 18.21 3.89
N GLY A 432 0.42 17.80 3.26
CA GLY A 432 0.80 16.40 3.10
C GLY A 432 0.98 15.67 4.43
N ILE A 433 1.66 16.28 5.40
CA ILE A 433 1.86 15.70 6.74
C ILE A 433 0.52 15.53 7.46
N CYS A 434 -0.34 16.54 7.42
CA CYS A 434 -1.67 16.46 8.02
C CYS A 434 -2.48 15.32 7.41
N VAL A 435 -2.46 15.18 6.08
CA VAL A 435 -3.12 14.07 5.40
C VAL A 435 -2.54 12.73 5.86
N ALA A 436 -1.21 12.57 5.88
CA ALA A 436 -0.55 11.34 6.29
C ALA A 436 -0.88 10.91 7.73
N LEU A 437 -0.94 11.86 8.66
CA LEU A 437 -1.35 11.60 10.04
C LEU A 437 -2.83 11.21 10.12
N CYS A 438 -3.71 11.96 9.47
CA CYS A 438 -5.15 11.67 9.45
C CYS A 438 -5.45 10.29 8.84
N THR A 439 -4.83 9.95 7.71
CA THR A 439 -4.99 8.64 7.07
C THR A 439 -4.42 7.52 7.93
N SER A 440 -3.29 7.74 8.62
CA SER A 440 -2.71 6.75 9.53
C SER A 440 -3.64 6.46 10.71
N VAL A 441 -4.21 7.49 11.34
CA VAL A 441 -5.17 7.31 12.44
C VAL A 441 -6.42 6.59 11.95
N LEU A 442 -6.99 7.01 10.81
CA LEU A 442 -8.17 6.38 10.23
C LEU A 442 -7.92 4.90 9.91
N ALA A 443 -6.82 4.60 9.23
CA ALA A 443 -6.44 3.24 8.88
C ALA A 443 -6.23 2.37 10.13
N CYS A 444 -5.54 2.88 11.15
CA CYS A 444 -5.39 2.17 12.43
C CYS A 444 -6.75 1.83 13.06
N LEU A 445 -7.66 2.80 13.16
CA LEU A 445 -9.01 2.56 13.70
C LEU A 445 -9.77 1.50 12.89
N MET A 446 -9.63 1.51 11.57
CA MET A 446 -10.23 0.51 10.69
C MET A 446 -9.62 -0.88 10.90
N VAL A 447 -8.30 -0.99 11.05
CA VAL A 447 -7.61 -2.26 11.34
C VAL A 447 -8.11 -2.86 12.66
N PHE A 448 -8.19 -2.06 13.72
CA PHE A 448 -8.75 -2.52 15.01
C PHE A 448 -10.23 -2.93 14.89
N GLY A 449 -11.03 -2.16 14.15
CA GLY A 449 -12.44 -2.50 13.90
C GLY A 449 -12.60 -3.81 13.13
N ILE A 450 -11.78 -4.02 12.10
CA ILE A 450 -11.76 -5.26 11.31
C ILE A 450 -11.31 -6.45 12.16
N ASN A 451 -10.25 -6.29 12.97
CA ASN A 451 -9.79 -7.34 13.87
C ASN A 451 -10.88 -7.75 14.85
N TRP A 452 -11.51 -6.76 15.49
CA TRP A 452 -12.61 -7.01 16.41
C TRP A 452 -13.77 -7.76 15.74
N ILE A 453 -14.14 -7.40 14.50
CA ILE A 453 -15.16 -8.14 13.73
C ILE A 453 -14.71 -9.59 13.45
N CYS A 454 -13.44 -9.80 13.16
CA CYS A 454 -12.88 -11.13 12.90
C CYS A 454 -12.84 -12.01 14.14
N ASP A 455 -12.63 -11.43 15.32
CA ASP A 455 -12.57 -12.18 16.58
C ASP A 455 -13.96 -12.60 17.09
N GLN A 456 -14.97 -11.74 16.88
CA GLN A 456 -16.34 -11.99 17.36
C GLN A 456 -17.11 -13.01 16.51
N ARG A 457 -16.74 -13.17 15.23
CA ARG A 457 -17.46 -14.04 14.29
C ARG A 457 -16.58 -15.22 13.93
N GLN A 458 -17.14 -16.43 13.96
CA GLN A 458 -16.54 -17.60 13.30
C GLN A 458 -16.62 -17.40 11.77
N LEU A 459 -15.78 -16.51 11.25
CA LEU A 459 -15.73 -16.19 9.83
C LEU A 459 -15.08 -17.35 9.07
N HIS A 460 -15.65 -17.66 7.91
CA HIS A 460 -15.05 -18.58 6.95
C HIS A 460 -13.67 -18.06 6.50
N GLU A 461 -12.72 -18.97 6.24
CA GLU A 461 -11.32 -18.64 5.90
C GLU A 461 -11.19 -17.62 4.75
N VAL A 462 -12.07 -17.73 3.75
CA VAL A 462 -12.07 -16.81 2.60
C VAL A 462 -12.48 -15.39 2.98
N MET A 463 -13.42 -15.23 3.92
CA MET A 463 -13.76 -13.91 4.46
C MET A 463 -12.59 -13.32 5.25
N ARG A 464 -11.87 -14.15 6.02
CA ARG A 464 -10.64 -13.73 6.71
C ARG A 464 -9.57 -13.25 5.71
N LYS A 465 -9.38 -13.97 4.59
CA LYS A 465 -8.48 -13.54 3.49
C LYS A 465 -8.88 -12.18 2.90
N GLN A 466 -10.17 -11.88 2.78
CA GLN A 466 -10.63 -10.55 2.34
C GLN A 466 -10.26 -9.46 3.32
N PHE A 467 -10.51 -9.66 4.62
CA PHE A 467 -10.15 -8.67 5.63
C PHE A 467 -8.64 -8.40 5.64
N ARG A 468 -7.81 -9.43 5.46
CA ARG A 468 -6.35 -9.26 5.27
C ARG A 468 -6.01 -8.43 4.04
N THR A 469 -6.74 -8.62 2.94
CA THR A 469 -6.56 -7.83 1.71
C THR A 469 -6.89 -6.36 1.95
N ILE A 470 -7.99 -6.06 2.68
CA ILE A 470 -8.35 -4.69 3.05
C ILE A 470 -7.25 -4.05 3.91
N ILE A 471 -6.75 -4.78 4.91
CA ILE A 471 -5.67 -4.30 5.80
C ILE A 471 -4.40 -4.01 4.99
N ARG A 472 -4.04 -4.87 4.02
CA ARG A 472 -2.93 -4.62 3.09
C ARG A 472 -3.14 -3.34 2.29
N CYS A 473 -4.35 -3.12 1.74
CA CYS A 473 -4.68 -1.90 0.99
C CYS A 473 -4.63 -0.64 1.88
N LEU A 474 -5.05 -0.73 3.14
CA LEU A 474 -4.90 0.34 4.13
C LEU A 474 -3.43 0.61 4.48
N GLY A 475 -2.57 -0.41 4.52
CA GLY A 475 -1.13 -0.21 4.68
C GLY A 475 -0.51 0.51 3.50
N LEU A 476 -0.89 0.13 2.28
CA LEU A 476 -0.48 0.81 1.05
C LEU A 476 -0.92 2.28 1.04
N LEU A 477 -2.16 2.55 1.46
CA LEU A 477 -2.71 3.90 1.65
C LEU A 477 -1.84 4.77 2.57
N ILE A 478 -1.44 4.23 3.72
CA ILE A 478 -0.56 4.93 4.67
C ILE A 478 0.77 5.26 3.98
N GLY A 479 1.38 4.27 3.32
CA GLY A 479 2.65 4.46 2.62
C GLY A 479 2.59 5.56 1.57
N PHE A 480 1.50 5.63 0.79
CA PHE A 480 1.30 6.71 -0.19
C PHE A 480 1.15 8.09 0.43
N ALA A 481 0.40 8.21 1.52
CA ALA A 481 0.23 9.50 2.17
C ALA A 481 1.57 10.05 2.70
N TRP A 482 2.40 9.17 3.28
CA TRP A 482 3.74 9.53 3.75
C TRP A 482 4.72 9.79 2.60
N GLU A 483 4.68 9.00 1.53
CA GLU A 483 5.50 9.21 0.33
C GLU A 483 5.25 10.61 -0.26
N GLN A 484 4.00 10.99 -0.48
CA GLN A 484 3.67 12.31 -1.03
C GLN A 484 4.12 13.45 -0.11
N SER A 485 3.93 13.29 1.20
CA SER A 485 4.41 14.27 2.17
C SER A 485 5.94 14.43 2.15
N PHE A 486 6.66 13.33 1.93
CA PHE A 486 8.11 13.33 1.88
C PHE A 486 8.63 13.89 0.56
N ASP A 487 7.98 13.57 -0.56
CA ASP A 487 8.32 14.13 -1.88
C ASP A 487 8.25 15.66 -1.86
N SER A 488 7.19 16.25 -1.30
CA SER A 488 7.12 17.70 -1.10
C SER A 488 8.25 18.24 -0.22
N GLY A 489 8.70 17.47 0.77
CA GLY A 489 9.84 17.84 1.63
C GLY A 489 11.17 17.80 0.89
N VAL A 490 11.40 16.77 0.09
CA VAL A 490 12.59 16.64 -0.77
C VAL A 490 12.60 17.73 -1.83
N GLU A 491 11.45 18.03 -2.43
CA GLU A 491 11.30 19.12 -3.40
C GLU A 491 11.69 20.47 -2.78
N ALA A 492 11.20 20.77 -1.56
CA ALA A 492 11.55 22.00 -0.86
C ALA A 492 13.06 22.14 -0.59
N VAL A 493 13.76 21.03 -0.32
CA VAL A 493 15.22 21.04 -0.17
C VAL A 493 15.92 21.18 -1.53
N ALA A 494 15.43 20.50 -2.56
CA ALA A 494 15.97 20.57 -3.91
C ALA A 494 15.87 21.98 -4.52
N MET A 495 14.80 22.72 -4.22
CA MET A 495 14.62 24.11 -4.63
C MET A 495 15.73 25.05 -4.11
N LEU A 496 16.45 24.70 -3.05
CA LEU A 496 17.61 25.49 -2.59
C LEU A 496 18.74 25.52 -3.63
N ALA A 497 18.79 24.54 -4.55
CA ALA A 497 19.75 24.48 -5.64
C ALA A 497 19.26 25.18 -6.93
N GLU A 498 18.04 25.73 -6.95
CA GLU A 498 17.47 26.41 -8.12
C GLU A 498 18.33 27.57 -8.65
N PRO A 499 18.97 28.41 -7.82
CA PRO A 499 19.84 29.49 -8.32
C PRO A 499 21.04 29.02 -9.15
N MET A 500 21.37 27.72 -9.11
CA MET A 500 22.49 27.13 -9.85
C MET A 500 22.08 26.60 -11.24
N GLY A 501 20.79 26.66 -11.60
CA GLY A 501 20.26 26.22 -12.90
C GLY A 501 19.15 25.17 -12.79
N THR A 502 18.74 24.59 -13.92
CA THR A 502 17.61 23.63 -13.97
C THR A 502 18.00 22.21 -13.58
N TRP A 503 19.27 21.82 -13.80
CA TRP A 503 19.78 20.48 -13.48
C TRP A 503 20.04 20.25 -11.98
N PRO A 504 20.62 21.21 -11.23
CA PRO A 504 20.96 20.99 -9.82
C PRO A 504 19.79 20.58 -8.91
N PRO A 505 18.56 21.14 -9.01
CA PRO A 505 17.42 20.66 -8.23
C PRO A 505 17.06 19.20 -8.52
N LEU A 506 17.04 18.80 -9.79
CA LEU A 506 16.72 17.42 -10.20
C LEU A 506 17.76 16.43 -9.66
N LEU A 507 19.04 16.80 -9.76
CA LEU A 507 20.14 16.00 -9.21
C LEU A 507 20.10 15.94 -7.69
N ALA A 508 19.75 17.05 -7.01
CA ALA A 508 19.59 17.09 -5.56
C ALA A 508 18.45 16.17 -5.10
N LYS A 509 17.30 16.21 -5.78
CA LYS A 509 16.16 15.33 -5.52
C LYS A 509 16.53 13.85 -5.66
N PHE A 510 17.17 13.48 -6.77
CA PHE A 510 17.65 12.11 -6.99
C PHE A 510 18.71 11.69 -5.96
N PHE A 511 19.67 12.57 -5.65
CA PHE A 511 20.69 12.29 -4.64
C PHE A 511 20.08 12.03 -3.25
N LEU A 512 19.15 12.88 -2.80
CA LEU A 512 18.44 12.69 -1.54
C LEU A 512 17.65 11.37 -1.53
N ALA A 513 16.98 11.04 -2.64
CA ALA A 513 16.32 9.75 -2.80
C ALA A 513 17.27 8.56 -2.64
N CYS A 514 18.45 8.62 -3.26
CA CYS A 514 19.49 7.59 -3.12
C CYS A 514 20.02 7.48 -1.67
N VAL A 515 20.26 8.60 -1.00
CA VAL A 515 20.70 8.61 0.41
C VAL A 515 19.69 7.90 1.30
N VAL A 516 18.40 8.21 1.13
CA VAL A 516 17.31 7.54 1.88
C VAL A 516 17.25 6.06 1.53
N ALA A 517 17.33 5.70 0.25
CA ALA A 517 17.30 4.31 -0.21
C ALA A 517 18.44 3.45 0.37
N VAL A 518 19.66 3.99 0.40
CA VAL A 518 20.86 3.31 0.94
C VAL A 518 20.70 3.00 2.43
N VAL A 519 19.97 3.82 3.17
CA VAL A 519 19.71 3.57 4.60
C VAL A 519 18.51 2.64 4.79
N VAL A 520 17.40 2.91 4.09
CA VAL A 520 16.12 2.24 4.34
C VAL A 520 16.07 0.83 3.75
N ILE A 521 16.56 0.60 2.52
CA ILE A 521 16.45 -0.71 1.86
C ILE A 521 17.21 -1.80 2.63
N PRO A 522 18.47 -1.60 3.07
CA PRO A 522 19.17 -2.63 3.85
C PRO A 522 18.48 -2.90 5.19
N ALA A 523 18.04 -1.86 5.91
CA ALA A 523 17.35 -2.01 7.18
C ALA A 523 16.02 -2.76 7.01
N TRP A 524 15.25 -2.42 5.98
CA TRP A 524 14.01 -3.10 5.62
C TRP A 524 14.26 -4.58 5.30
N LYS A 525 15.22 -4.88 4.42
CA LYS A 525 15.56 -6.26 4.03
C LYS A 525 16.01 -7.11 5.22
N LEU A 526 16.91 -6.59 6.05
CA LEU A 526 17.56 -7.36 7.12
C LEU A 526 16.66 -7.59 8.34
N HIS A 527 15.85 -6.60 8.71
CA HIS A 527 15.09 -6.63 9.96
C HIS A 527 13.59 -6.82 9.74
N ILE A 528 13.00 -6.03 8.84
CA ILE A 528 11.54 -5.94 8.72
C ILE A 528 11.01 -7.07 7.84
N LEU A 529 11.57 -7.22 6.62
CA LEU A 529 11.17 -8.27 5.68
C LEU A 529 11.44 -9.66 6.26
N LYS A 530 12.57 -9.85 6.92
CA LYS A 530 12.88 -11.08 7.67
C LYS A 530 11.79 -11.42 8.69
N THR A 531 11.36 -10.42 9.48
CA THR A 531 10.32 -10.62 10.50
C THR A 531 8.97 -10.94 9.85
N VAL A 532 8.60 -10.25 8.77
CA VAL A 532 7.35 -10.55 8.02
C VAL A 532 7.35 -11.98 7.49
N MET A 533 8.45 -12.43 6.90
CA MET A 533 8.56 -13.80 6.39
C MET A 533 8.44 -14.84 7.51
N ALA A 534 9.11 -14.61 8.65
CA ALA A 534 9.02 -15.49 9.82
C ALA A 534 7.61 -15.54 10.43
N VAL A 535 6.90 -14.41 10.47
CA VAL A 535 5.52 -14.38 10.97
C VAL A 535 4.54 -15.04 9.99
N ARG A 536 4.82 -14.99 8.68
CA ARG A 536 4.01 -15.68 7.68
C ARG A 536 4.13 -17.20 7.78
N SER A 537 5.33 -17.73 8.00
CA SER A 537 5.57 -19.17 8.11
C SER A 537 4.99 -19.82 9.38
N GLN A 538 4.81 -19.05 10.46
CA GLN A 538 4.18 -19.54 11.69
C GLN A 538 2.65 -19.65 11.61
N GLY A 539 2.02 -18.97 10.64
CA GLY A 539 0.56 -18.91 10.49
C GLY A 539 -0.02 -19.68 9.29
N SER A 540 0.83 -20.41 8.56
CA SER A 540 0.46 -21.42 7.55
C SER A 540 0.54 -22.80 8.18
#